data_AF-A0A813LUI1-F1
#
_entry.id   AF-A0A813LUI1-F1
#
_cell.length_a   1.000
_cell.length_b   1.000
_cell.length_c   1.000
_cell.angle_alpha   90.00
_cell.angle_beta   90.00
_cell.angle_gamma   90.00
#
_symmetry.space_group_name_H-M   'P 1'
#
loop_
_entity.id
_entity.type
_entity.pdbx_description
1 polymer ?
#
loop_
_entity_poly.entity_id
_entity_poly.type
_entity_poly.pdbx_seq_one_letter_code
_entity_poly.pdbx_strand_id
1 'polypeptide(L)'
;MDDILAKNPDVMPELLVNAHLVDGEEGVKGCHEFLAIASSPALVDVVAQCLGTENVILWACQIFCKLPGTGKSVPFHQDGLYWPIEPLRACSAWIALDSSDAENGALQVLPGTHRSTVEHVQRVDEDACITYIADPAVVDPMLPQARTIELEPGRISLHDSMLLHGSGRNTSQRRRAGIAATFMPAECHFNRHVLTEGARKGGVKLDYSVRPLFLVKGSNQHPGNTLLRQIGSH
;
A
#
# COMPACT_ATOMS: atom_id res chain seq x y z
N MET A 1 -0.16 -9.19 -14.73
CA MET A 1 0.95 -9.36 -13.75
C MET A 1 2.23 -9.79 -14.43
N ASP A 2 2.20 -10.80 -15.28
CA ASP A 2 3.43 -11.32 -15.90
C ASP A 2 4.18 -10.24 -16.69
N ASP A 3 3.44 -9.38 -17.41
CA ASP A 3 4.00 -8.22 -18.12
C ASP A 3 4.73 -7.24 -17.19
N ILE A 4 4.21 -6.94 -16.00
CA ILE A 4 4.89 -5.98 -15.10
C ILE A 4 6.14 -6.61 -14.49
N LEU A 5 6.13 -7.92 -14.19
CA LEU A 5 7.33 -8.63 -13.73
C LEU A 5 8.39 -8.66 -14.84
N ALA A 6 7.99 -8.96 -16.07
CA ALA A 6 8.89 -8.99 -17.23
C ALA A 6 9.49 -7.61 -17.56
N LYS A 7 8.72 -6.51 -17.37
CA LYS A 7 9.21 -5.14 -17.56
C LYS A 7 10.18 -4.68 -16.47
N ASN A 8 10.19 -5.34 -15.31
CA ASN A 8 10.95 -4.94 -14.12
C ASN A 8 11.77 -6.11 -13.53
N PRO A 9 12.67 -6.74 -14.32
CA PRO A 9 13.38 -7.96 -13.89
C PRO A 9 14.34 -7.73 -12.71
N ASP A 10 14.82 -6.51 -12.52
CA ASP A 10 15.78 -6.13 -11.48
C ASP A 10 15.09 -5.59 -10.21
N VAL A 11 13.75 -5.47 -10.21
CA VAL A 11 12.97 -5.00 -9.06
C VAL A 11 12.39 -6.22 -8.35
N MET A 12 12.58 -6.30 -7.03
CA MET A 12 11.95 -7.35 -6.23
C MET A 12 10.42 -7.32 -6.44
N PRO A 13 9.77 -8.46 -6.72
CA PRO A 13 8.32 -8.51 -6.94
C PRO A 13 7.46 -7.97 -5.79
N GLU A 14 7.99 -7.96 -4.56
CA GLU A 14 7.35 -7.37 -3.38
C GLU A 14 7.47 -5.84 -3.30
N LEU A 15 8.24 -5.20 -4.18
CA LEU A 15 8.62 -3.78 -4.13
C LEU A 15 8.28 -3.01 -5.42
N LEU A 16 7.27 -3.47 -6.17
CA LEU A 16 6.76 -2.77 -7.37
C LEU A 16 5.92 -1.54 -6.97
N VAL A 17 6.60 -0.52 -6.44
CA VAL A 17 5.99 0.76 -6.02
C VAL A 17 5.46 1.54 -7.22
N ASN A 18 4.35 2.26 -7.01
CA ASN A 18 3.76 3.14 -8.03
C ASN A 18 3.55 2.49 -9.40
N ALA A 19 3.22 1.20 -9.41
CA ALA A 19 3.00 0.39 -10.59
C ALA A 19 1.88 0.89 -11.53
N HIS A 20 1.13 1.91 -11.12
CA HIS A 20 0.11 2.58 -11.91
C HIS A 20 0.67 3.68 -12.84
N LEU A 21 1.95 4.06 -12.68
CA LEU A 21 2.64 5.05 -13.50
C LEU A 21 3.46 4.35 -14.58
N VAL A 22 3.16 4.60 -15.87
CA VAL A 22 3.90 3.96 -16.98
C VAL A 22 5.36 4.43 -17.03
N ASP A 23 5.58 5.75 -16.93
CA ASP A 23 6.91 6.38 -16.93
C ASP A 23 7.20 7.07 -15.58
N GLY A 24 7.07 6.32 -14.48
CA GLY A 24 7.32 6.84 -13.13
C GLY A 24 8.81 7.10 -12.86
N GLU A 25 9.11 8.10 -12.02
CA GLU A 25 10.49 8.48 -11.66
C GLU A 25 11.15 7.55 -10.62
N GLU A 26 10.40 6.59 -10.07
CA GLU A 26 10.85 5.68 -9.00
C GLU A 26 11.35 4.31 -9.52
N GLY A 27 11.63 4.21 -10.82
CA GLY A 27 12.33 3.05 -11.42
C GLY A 27 11.46 1.82 -11.73
N VAL A 28 10.15 1.88 -11.44
CA VAL A 28 9.18 0.85 -11.84
C VAL A 28 8.47 1.29 -13.12
N LYS A 29 8.53 0.45 -14.15
CA LYS A 29 7.75 0.57 -15.40
C LYS A 29 6.35 0.01 -15.18
N GLY A 30 5.39 0.88 -14.93
CA GLY A 30 4.02 0.51 -14.57
C GLY A 30 3.08 0.24 -15.75
N CYS A 31 1.78 0.21 -15.43
CA CYS A 31 0.66 -0.08 -16.31
C CYS A 31 -0.56 0.77 -15.92
N HIS A 32 -1.21 1.41 -16.88
CA HIS A 32 -2.40 2.23 -16.63
C HIS A 32 -3.60 1.42 -16.10
N GLU A 33 -3.63 0.11 -16.36
CA GLU A 33 -4.65 -0.82 -15.88
C GLU A 33 -4.71 -0.86 -14.36
N PHE A 34 -3.57 -0.72 -13.67
CA PHE A 34 -3.56 -0.65 -12.21
C PHE A 34 -4.18 0.64 -11.68
N LEU A 35 -4.01 1.76 -12.42
CA LEU A 35 -4.75 2.99 -12.13
C LEU A 35 -6.24 2.77 -12.35
N ALA A 36 -6.65 2.15 -13.46
CA ALA A 36 -8.06 1.90 -13.77
C ALA A 36 -8.75 1.04 -12.70
N ILE A 37 -8.07 -0.02 -12.21
CA ILE A 37 -8.57 -0.85 -11.11
C ILE A 37 -8.68 -0.04 -9.81
N ALA A 38 -7.61 0.67 -9.42
CA ALA A 38 -7.55 1.45 -8.19
C ALA A 38 -8.50 2.66 -8.18
N SER A 39 -8.89 3.16 -9.35
CA SER A 39 -9.84 4.28 -9.53
C SER A 39 -11.24 3.82 -9.96
N SER A 40 -11.53 2.53 -9.91
CA SER A 40 -12.87 2.03 -10.29
C SER A 40 -13.96 2.64 -9.39
N PRO A 41 -15.11 3.09 -9.95
CA PRO A 41 -16.13 3.78 -9.16
C PRO A 41 -16.62 2.98 -7.95
N ALA A 42 -16.83 1.67 -8.12
CA ALA A 42 -17.29 0.79 -7.04
C ALA A 42 -16.29 0.73 -5.87
N LEU A 43 -14.99 0.68 -6.13
CA LEU A 43 -13.97 0.70 -5.07
C LEU A 43 -13.95 2.07 -4.39
N VAL A 44 -13.89 3.13 -5.19
CA VAL A 44 -13.77 4.50 -4.71
C VAL A 44 -14.99 4.89 -3.85
N ASP A 45 -16.18 4.42 -4.18
CA ASP A 45 -17.40 4.66 -3.39
C ASP A 45 -17.37 4.00 -2.02
N VAL A 46 -16.83 2.79 -1.89
CA VAL A 46 -16.70 2.12 -0.58
C VAL A 46 -15.58 2.77 0.23
N VAL A 47 -14.47 3.14 -0.41
CA VAL A 47 -13.38 3.88 0.25
C VAL A 47 -13.85 5.24 0.77
N ALA A 48 -14.65 5.97 -0.03
CA ALA A 48 -15.26 7.24 0.37
C ALA A 48 -16.10 7.10 1.65
N GLN A 49 -16.89 6.03 1.76
CA GLN A 49 -17.65 5.71 2.98
C GLN A 49 -16.75 5.43 4.18
N CYS A 50 -15.67 4.65 4.00
CA CYS A 50 -14.71 4.39 5.07
C CYS A 50 -13.99 5.67 5.55
N LEU A 51 -13.65 6.57 4.62
CA LEU A 51 -12.99 7.83 4.93
C LEU A 51 -13.96 8.90 5.46
N GLY A 52 -15.27 8.74 5.25
CA GLY A 52 -16.31 9.71 5.63
C GLY A 52 -16.25 11.00 4.81
N THR A 53 -15.92 10.91 3.52
CA THR A 53 -15.81 12.08 2.61
C THR A 53 -16.25 11.73 1.19
N GLU A 54 -16.71 12.73 0.44
CA GLU A 54 -17.02 12.61 -0.99
C GLU A 54 -15.85 13.08 -1.89
N ASN A 55 -14.75 13.54 -1.30
CA ASN A 55 -13.58 14.01 -2.03
C ASN A 55 -12.38 13.10 -1.74
N VAL A 56 -11.99 12.28 -2.71
CA VAL A 56 -11.00 11.20 -2.52
C VAL A 56 -9.84 11.37 -3.48
N ILE A 57 -8.63 11.31 -2.92
CA ILE A 57 -7.37 11.29 -3.67
C ILE A 57 -6.75 9.90 -3.56
N LEU A 58 -6.39 9.31 -4.68
CA LEU A 58 -5.46 8.17 -4.76
C LEU A 58 -4.03 8.74 -4.82
N TRP A 59 -3.21 8.42 -3.82
CA TRP A 59 -1.85 9.00 -3.72
C TRP A 59 -0.73 7.97 -3.91
N ALA A 60 -1.03 6.68 -3.72
CA ALA A 60 -0.10 5.60 -3.97
C ALA A 60 -0.83 4.35 -4.48
N CYS A 61 -0.18 3.59 -5.35
CA CYS A 61 -0.63 2.27 -5.74
C CYS A 61 0.59 1.39 -6.00
N GLN A 62 0.78 0.39 -5.13
CA GLN A 62 1.90 -0.54 -5.13
C GLN A 62 1.41 -1.96 -5.45
N ILE A 63 2.22 -2.74 -6.13
CA ILE A 63 1.98 -4.18 -6.29
C ILE A 63 2.87 -4.94 -5.33
N PHE A 64 2.27 -5.91 -4.65
CA PHE A 64 2.97 -6.87 -3.81
C PHE A 64 2.79 -8.28 -4.37
N CYS A 65 3.84 -8.80 -4.98
CA CYS A 65 3.89 -10.15 -5.51
C CYS A 65 4.85 -11.01 -4.69
N LYS A 66 4.36 -12.10 -4.09
CA LYS A 66 5.17 -13.15 -3.46
C LYS A 66 5.18 -14.38 -4.36
N LEU A 67 6.34 -14.74 -4.91
CA LEU A 67 6.48 -15.91 -5.78
C LEU A 67 6.47 -17.23 -4.97
N PRO A 68 6.14 -18.38 -5.59
CA PRO A 68 6.14 -19.70 -4.93
C PRO A 68 7.41 -20.00 -4.15
N GLY A 69 7.29 -20.53 -2.94
CA GLY A 69 8.42 -20.96 -2.09
C GLY A 69 9.41 -19.84 -1.72
N THR A 70 9.09 -18.60 -2.07
CA THR A 70 9.94 -17.43 -1.89
C THR A 70 9.15 -16.35 -1.16
N GLY A 71 9.82 -15.26 -0.84
CA GLY A 71 9.15 -14.07 -0.35
C GLY A 71 9.53 -13.75 1.08
N LYS A 72 9.93 -12.51 1.24
CA LYS A 72 10.23 -11.90 2.52
C LYS A 72 8.94 -11.76 3.33
N SER A 73 9.09 -11.86 4.65
CA SER A 73 7.99 -11.49 5.53
C SER A 73 7.83 -9.97 5.49
N VAL A 74 6.61 -9.50 5.67
CA VAL A 74 6.35 -8.10 5.99
C VAL A 74 6.00 -8.09 7.47
N PRO A 75 6.92 -7.69 8.36
CA PRO A 75 6.63 -7.61 9.79
C PRO A 75 5.45 -6.67 10.07
N PHE A 76 4.83 -6.83 11.25
CA PHE A 76 3.76 -5.94 11.66
C PHE A 76 4.24 -4.49 11.71
N HIS A 77 3.46 -3.58 11.13
CA HIS A 77 3.74 -2.15 11.07
C HIS A 77 2.45 -1.34 10.98
N GLN A 78 2.58 -0.02 11.20
CA GLN A 78 1.56 0.98 10.91
C GLN A 78 2.05 1.85 9.76
N ASP A 79 1.37 1.73 8.62
CA ASP A 79 1.71 2.38 7.37
C ASP A 79 1.75 3.91 7.49
N GLY A 80 0.80 4.48 8.24
CA GLY A 80 0.62 5.92 8.37
C GLY A 80 1.83 6.65 8.96
N LEU A 81 2.72 5.96 9.68
CA LEU A 81 3.94 6.55 10.21
C LEU A 81 5.01 6.84 9.15
N TYR A 82 4.84 6.32 7.93
CA TYR A 82 5.75 6.55 6.81
C TYR A 82 5.29 7.66 5.88
N TRP A 83 4.05 8.17 6.04
CA TRP A 83 3.39 8.94 4.98
C TRP A 83 3.34 10.43 5.30
N PRO A 84 3.62 11.31 4.32
CA PRO A 84 3.62 12.75 4.51
C PRO A 84 2.20 13.32 4.37
N ILE A 85 1.23 12.78 5.12
CA ILE A 85 -0.19 13.17 5.01
C ILE A 85 -0.63 13.89 6.28
N GLU A 86 -1.14 15.10 6.15
CA GLU A 86 -1.50 15.98 7.27
C GLU A 86 -2.92 16.58 7.09
N PRO A 87 -3.87 16.37 8.03
CA PRO A 87 -3.80 15.39 9.12
C PRO A 87 -3.75 13.95 8.58
N LEU A 88 -3.12 13.04 9.31
CA LEU A 88 -3.00 11.63 8.91
C LEU A 88 -4.38 10.95 8.92
N ARG A 89 -4.98 10.87 7.73
CA ARG A 89 -6.18 10.11 7.44
C ARG A 89 -5.99 9.42 6.10
N ALA A 90 -5.90 8.10 6.12
CA ALA A 90 -5.75 7.34 4.91
C ALA A 90 -6.37 5.94 5.04
N CYS A 91 -6.84 5.42 3.91
CA CYS A 91 -7.39 4.08 3.79
C CYS A 91 -6.63 3.34 2.71
N SER A 92 -6.15 2.15 3.03
CA SER A 92 -5.53 1.22 2.09
C SER A 92 -6.57 0.20 1.64
N ALA A 93 -6.73 0.05 0.33
CA ALA A 93 -7.41 -1.06 -0.30
C ALA A 93 -6.38 -2.09 -0.78
N TRP A 94 -6.45 -3.29 -0.23
CA TRP A 94 -5.73 -4.44 -0.75
C TRP A 94 -6.64 -5.23 -1.68
N ILE A 95 -6.28 -5.33 -2.96
CA ILE A 95 -7.07 -5.94 -4.03
C ILE A 95 -6.37 -7.23 -4.48
N ALA A 96 -7.05 -8.37 -4.32
CA ALA A 96 -6.51 -9.67 -4.67
C ALA A 96 -6.42 -9.83 -6.21
N LEU A 97 -5.21 -10.03 -6.74
CA LEU A 97 -5.04 -10.45 -8.15
C LEU A 97 -4.97 -11.97 -8.27
N ASP A 98 -4.37 -12.62 -7.28
CA ASP A 98 -4.40 -14.07 -7.09
C ASP A 98 -5.15 -14.41 -5.80
N SER A 99 -5.51 -15.69 -5.61
CA SER A 99 -5.99 -16.19 -4.32
C SER A 99 -4.95 -15.89 -3.24
N SER A 100 -5.40 -15.46 -2.08
CA SER A 100 -4.56 -15.08 -0.94
C SER A 100 -5.08 -15.76 0.31
N ASP A 101 -4.25 -16.61 0.91
CA ASP A 101 -4.56 -17.39 2.10
C ASP A 101 -3.34 -17.49 3.03
N ALA A 102 -3.50 -18.17 4.16
CA ALA A 102 -2.43 -18.29 5.15
C ALA A 102 -1.13 -18.91 4.58
N GLU A 103 -1.23 -19.84 3.63
CA GLU A 103 -0.09 -20.60 3.10
C GLU A 103 0.78 -19.75 2.17
N ASN A 104 0.14 -18.88 1.37
CA ASN A 104 0.81 -18.03 0.41
C ASN A 104 1.08 -16.59 0.89
N GLY A 105 0.92 -16.37 2.20
CA GLY A 105 1.30 -15.13 2.87
C GLY A 105 0.26 -14.04 2.73
N ALA A 106 -1.02 -14.35 2.96
CA ALA A 106 -2.09 -13.37 3.09
C ALA A 106 -1.78 -12.29 4.14
N LEU A 107 -2.48 -11.16 4.01
CA LEU A 107 -2.45 -10.10 4.99
C LEU A 107 -2.94 -10.62 6.35
N GLN A 108 -2.20 -10.29 7.40
CA GLN A 108 -2.61 -10.50 8.78
C GLN A 108 -2.80 -9.14 9.44
N VAL A 109 -3.85 -9.01 10.24
CA VAL A 109 -4.19 -7.78 10.95
C VAL A 109 -4.37 -8.06 12.43
N LEU A 110 -4.13 -7.04 13.27
CA LEU A 110 -4.48 -7.05 14.68
C LEU A 110 -5.70 -6.14 14.90
N PRO A 111 -6.91 -6.70 15.08
CA PRO A 111 -8.14 -5.92 15.17
C PRO A 111 -8.09 -4.83 16.26
N GLY A 112 -8.69 -3.67 16.00
CA GLY A 112 -8.81 -2.57 16.96
C GLY A 112 -7.57 -1.68 17.14
N THR A 113 -6.41 -2.09 16.61
CA THR A 113 -5.12 -1.38 16.81
C THR A 113 -5.02 -0.03 16.09
N HIS A 114 -5.87 0.24 15.10
CA HIS A 114 -5.95 1.54 14.41
C HIS A 114 -6.27 2.73 15.33
N ARG A 115 -6.69 2.47 16.58
CA ARG A 115 -7.06 3.51 17.56
C ARG A 115 -5.87 4.09 18.33
N SER A 116 -4.67 3.53 18.16
CA SER A 116 -3.48 3.93 18.90
C SER A 116 -2.23 3.78 18.06
N THR A 117 -1.27 4.67 18.23
CA THR A 117 0.07 4.51 17.66
C THR A 117 0.89 3.57 18.53
N VAL A 118 1.65 2.67 17.91
CA VAL A 118 2.66 1.87 18.59
C VAL A 118 4.06 2.35 18.21
N GLU A 119 5.00 2.20 19.15
CA GLU A 119 6.40 2.53 18.89
C GLU A 119 6.94 1.69 17.73
N HIS A 120 7.69 2.33 16.84
CA HIS A 120 8.38 1.65 15.75
C HIS A 120 9.88 1.66 15.99
N VAL A 121 10.49 0.49 15.85
CA VAL A 121 11.92 0.28 16.03
C VAL A 121 12.56 -0.01 14.68
N GLN A 122 13.80 0.44 14.52
CA GLN A 122 14.59 0.08 13.36
C GLN A 122 15.01 -1.39 13.48
N ARG A 123 14.67 -2.19 12.48
CA ARG A 123 15.12 -3.58 12.34
C ARG A 123 15.83 -3.74 11.01
N VAL A 124 17.11 -4.05 11.09
CA VAL A 124 17.93 -4.39 9.93
C VAL A 124 17.91 -5.91 9.79
N ASP A 125 16.86 -6.42 9.15
CA ASP A 125 16.68 -7.83 8.85
C ASP A 125 16.68 -7.99 7.33
N GLU A 126 17.65 -8.76 6.80
CA GLU A 126 17.78 -9.00 5.37
C GLU A 126 16.55 -9.72 4.79
N ASP A 127 15.79 -10.43 5.63
CA ASP A 127 14.57 -11.16 5.26
C ASP A 127 13.27 -10.33 5.36
N ALA A 128 13.35 -9.04 5.71
CA ALA A 128 12.21 -8.13 5.78
C ALA A 128 12.12 -7.18 4.58
N CYS A 129 10.90 -6.86 4.14
CA CYS A 129 10.67 -5.86 3.08
C CYS A 129 10.76 -4.40 3.57
N ILE A 130 10.77 -4.18 4.89
CA ILE A 130 10.70 -2.86 5.53
C ILE A 130 11.71 -2.77 6.69
N THR A 131 12.26 -1.57 6.90
CA THR A 131 13.34 -1.32 7.86
C THR A 131 12.84 -0.85 9.23
N TYR A 132 11.68 -0.20 9.27
CA TYR A 132 11.03 0.18 10.52
C TYR A 132 9.82 -0.72 10.70
N ILE A 133 9.63 -1.23 11.91
CA ILE A 133 8.56 -2.16 12.24
C ILE A 133 7.96 -1.78 13.57
N ALA A 134 6.72 -2.19 13.84
CA ALA A 134 6.17 -2.07 15.18
C ALA A 134 7.02 -2.89 16.17
N ASP A 135 7.26 -2.34 17.36
CA ASP A 135 8.07 -2.98 18.38
C ASP A 135 7.54 -4.40 18.69
N PRO A 136 8.35 -5.46 18.47
CA PRO A 136 7.97 -6.83 18.83
C PRO A 136 7.52 -6.99 20.29
N ALA A 137 8.06 -6.19 21.22
CA ALA A 137 7.63 -6.23 22.62
C ALA A 137 6.15 -5.84 22.81
N VAL A 138 5.61 -5.03 21.88
CA VAL A 138 4.19 -4.66 21.83
C VAL A 138 3.39 -5.65 21.00
N VAL A 139 3.93 -6.10 19.87
CA VAL A 139 3.23 -6.97 18.90
C VAL A 139 3.09 -8.41 19.39
N ASP A 140 4.16 -9.00 19.92
CA ASP A 140 4.22 -10.44 20.26
C ASP A 140 3.10 -10.87 21.22
N PRO A 141 2.78 -10.12 22.30
CA PRO A 141 1.65 -10.43 23.16
C PRO A 141 0.28 -10.38 22.46
N MET A 142 0.16 -9.65 21.35
CA MET A 142 -1.08 -9.48 20.59
C MET A 142 -1.27 -10.53 19.50
N LEU A 143 -0.21 -11.24 19.08
CA LEU A 143 -0.25 -12.22 17.99
C LEU A 143 -1.36 -13.27 18.09
N PRO A 144 -1.76 -13.79 19.28
CA PRO A 144 -2.89 -14.71 19.39
C PRO A 144 -4.23 -14.14 18.89
N GLN A 145 -4.34 -12.80 18.82
CA GLN A 145 -5.53 -12.08 18.34
C GLN A 145 -5.46 -11.76 16.85
N ALA A 146 -4.33 -12.06 16.18
CA ALA A 146 -4.16 -11.81 14.77
C ALA A 146 -5.23 -12.53 13.94
N ARG A 147 -5.64 -11.90 12.85
CA ARG A 147 -6.60 -12.44 11.89
C ARG A 147 -6.00 -12.41 10.51
N THR A 148 -5.99 -13.56 9.84
CA THR A 148 -5.62 -13.67 8.43
C THR A 148 -6.81 -13.24 7.58
N ILE A 149 -6.55 -12.41 6.58
CA ILE A 149 -7.54 -11.92 5.63
C ILE A 149 -7.40 -12.72 4.34
N GLU A 150 -8.22 -13.77 4.22
CA GLU A 150 -8.24 -14.63 3.05
C GLU A 150 -9.16 -14.06 1.97
N LEU A 151 -8.66 -14.00 0.73
CA LEU A 151 -9.33 -13.34 -0.37
C LEU A 151 -9.16 -14.14 -1.66
N GLU A 152 -10.28 -14.33 -2.37
CA GLU A 152 -10.26 -14.80 -3.75
C GLU A 152 -9.94 -13.65 -4.72
N PRO A 153 -9.43 -13.94 -5.94
CA PRO A 153 -9.17 -12.93 -6.96
C PRO A 153 -10.38 -11.99 -7.18
N GLY A 154 -10.11 -10.69 -7.25
CA GLY A 154 -11.13 -9.66 -7.41
C GLY A 154 -11.80 -9.21 -6.11
N ARG A 155 -11.59 -9.89 -4.98
CA ARG A 155 -12.03 -9.41 -3.67
C ARG A 155 -11.04 -8.40 -3.09
N ILE A 156 -11.56 -7.54 -2.22
CA ILE A 156 -10.80 -6.49 -1.56
C ILE A 156 -10.87 -6.61 -0.05
N SER A 157 -9.86 -6.09 0.63
CA SER A 157 -9.94 -5.68 2.03
C SER A 157 -9.58 -4.21 2.15
N LEU A 158 -10.26 -3.52 3.06
CA LEU A 158 -10.01 -2.11 3.37
C LEU A 158 -9.49 -2.03 4.80
N HIS A 159 -8.45 -1.24 5.02
CA HIS A 159 -7.95 -0.98 6.37
C HIS A 159 -7.48 0.46 6.53
N ASP A 160 -7.56 0.94 7.77
CA ASP A 160 -7.04 2.23 8.20
C ASP A 160 -5.51 2.22 8.19
N SER A 161 -4.89 3.36 7.89
CA SER A 161 -3.43 3.53 7.85
C SER A 161 -2.71 3.21 9.16
N MET A 162 -3.42 3.22 10.28
CA MET A 162 -2.90 2.89 11.61
C MET A 162 -3.23 1.45 12.04
N LEU A 163 -3.94 0.65 11.25
CA LEU A 163 -4.19 -0.74 11.61
C LEU A 163 -2.87 -1.52 11.57
N LEU A 164 -2.48 -2.13 12.69
CA LEU A 164 -1.33 -3.03 12.70
C LEU A 164 -1.59 -4.20 11.76
N HIS A 165 -0.72 -4.33 10.76
CA HIS A 165 -0.81 -5.39 9.78
C HIS A 165 0.57 -5.85 9.31
N GLY A 166 0.62 -7.08 8.82
CA GLY A 166 1.82 -7.72 8.30
C GLY A 166 1.46 -8.86 7.36
N SER A 167 2.45 -9.58 6.85
CA SER A 167 2.20 -10.81 6.10
C SER A 167 3.36 -11.80 6.24
N GLY A 168 3.03 -13.07 6.45
CA GLY A 168 4.01 -14.16 6.48
C GLY A 168 4.66 -14.40 5.12
N ARG A 169 5.70 -15.24 5.10
CA ARG A 169 6.35 -15.69 3.85
C ARG A 169 5.37 -16.51 3.00
N ASN A 170 5.59 -16.58 1.69
CA ASN A 170 4.87 -17.52 0.86
C ASN A 170 5.59 -18.87 0.90
N THR A 171 4.99 -19.82 1.61
CA THR A 171 5.54 -21.18 1.77
C THR A 171 4.90 -22.19 0.83
N SER A 172 3.93 -21.73 0.03
CA SER A 172 3.18 -22.54 -0.92
C SER A 172 3.87 -22.64 -2.28
N GLN A 173 3.28 -23.43 -3.19
CA GLN A 173 3.67 -23.51 -4.60
C GLN A 173 2.91 -22.52 -5.51
N ARG A 174 2.11 -21.62 -4.93
CA ARG A 174 1.26 -20.66 -5.66
C ARG A 174 1.81 -19.25 -5.52
N ARG A 175 1.71 -18.43 -6.56
CA ARG A 175 1.99 -16.98 -6.48
C ARG A 175 0.89 -16.31 -5.65
N ARG A 176 1.25 -15.24 -4.92
CA ARG A 176 0.30 -14.30 -4.33
C ARG A 176 0.61 -12.88 -4.81
N ALA A 177 -0.22 -12.34 -5.69
CA ALA A 177 -0.15 -10.95 -6.12
C ALA A 177 -1.39 -10.16 -5.66
N GLY A 178 -1.17 -8.90 -5.27
CA GLY A 178 -2.24 -7.97 -4.97
C GLY A 178 -1.80 -6.52 -5.16
N ILE A 179 -2.79 -5.64 -5.38
CA ILE A 179 -2.60 -4.20 -5.46
C ILE A 179 -2.90 -3.61 -4.08
N ALA A 180 -1.97 -2.84 -3.52
CA ALA A 180 -2.20 -1.95 -2.40
C ALA A 180 -2.41 -0.54 -2.94
N ALA A 181 -3.67 -0.10 -3.04
CA ALA A 181 -4.05 1.25 -3.42
C ALA A 181 -4.36 2.07 -2.16
N THR A 182 -3.76 3.24 -2.03
CA THR A 182 -3.88 4.05 -0.81
C THR A 182 -4.51 5.39 -1.12
N PHE A 183 -5.54 5.70 -0.35
CA PHE A 183 -6.40 6.85 -0.55
C PHE A 183 -6.35 7.77 0.67
N MET A 184 -6.55 9.06 0.44
CA MET A 184 -6.72 10.06 1.49
C MET A 184 -7.89 11.00 1.14
N PRO A 185 -8.53 11.61 2.15
CA PRO A 185 -9.48 12.69 1.93
C PRO A 185 -8.82 13.89 1.22
N ALA A 186 -9.54 14.57 0.34
CA ALA A 186 -8.98 15.70 -0.41
C ALA A 186 -8.75 16.96 0.44
N GLU A 187 -9.30 17.01 1.66
CA GLU A 187 -8.98 18.02 2.66
C GLU A 187 -7.63 17.80 3.35
N CYS A 188 -7.07 16.58 3.29
CA CYS A 188 -5.74 16.29 3.78
C CYS A 188 -4.67 16.81 2.81
N HIS A 189 -3.56 17.28 3.35
CA HIS A 189 -2.42 17.78 2.61
C HIS A 189 -1.35 16.69 2.46
N PHE A 190 -0.88 16.49 1.23
CA PHE A 190 0.30 15.68 0.96
C PHE A 190 1.54 16.58 1.00
N ASN A 191 2.27 16.55 2.13
CA ASN A 191 3.42 17.41 2.38
C ASN A 191 4.65 16.96 1.57
N ARG A 192 4.85 17.60 0.41
CA ARG A 192 5.98 17.32 -0.51
C ARG A 192 7.36 17.69 0.04
N HIS A 193 7.43 18.41 1.16
CA HIS A 193 8.67 18.90 1.75
C HIS A 193 9.19 18.07 2.92
N VAL A 194 8.49 16.98 3.28
CA VAL A 194 9.04 16.00 4.23
C VAL A 194 10.35 15.47 3.65
N LEU A 195 11.44 15.62 4.40
CA LEU A 195 12.77 15.19 3.98
C LEU A 195 12.77 13.68 3.70
N THR A 196 12.72 13.31 2.43
CA THR A 196 12.86 11.93 1.96
C THR A 196 14.22 11.69 1.33
N GLU A 197 15.21 12.56 1.60
CA GLU A 197 16.56 12.41 1.08
C GLU A 197 17.13 11.07 1.55
N GLY A 198 17.35 10.15 0.60
CA GLY A 198 17.79 8.79 0.90
C GLY A 198 16.70 7.83 1.38
N ALA A 199 15.41 8.20 1.39
CA ALA A 199 14.33 7.28 1.71
C ALA A 199 14.32 6.11 0.72
N ARG A 200 14.28 4.89 1.26
CA ARG A 200 14.29 3.64 0.50
C ARG A 200 13.25 2.68 1.04
N LYS A 201 12.50 2.03 0.15
CA LYS A 201 11.72 0.82 0.47
C LYS A 201 12.41 -0.37 -0.17
N GLY A 202 13.16 -1.13 0.63
CA GLY A 202 13.95 -2.28 0.15
C GLY A 202 14.86 -1.98 -1.05
N GLY A 203 15.51 -0.81 -1.05
CA GLY A 203 16.42 -0.39 -2.12
C GLY A 203 15.80 0.51 -3.20
N VAL A 204 14.47 0.61 -3.29
CA VAL A 204 13.78 1.51 -4.23
C VAL A 204 13.73 2.93 -3.66
N LYS A 205 14.21 3.93 -4.42
CA LYS A 205 14.12 5.36 -4.04
C LYS A 205 12.65 5.79 -4.03
N LEU A 206 12.24 6.38 -2.91
CA LEU A 206 10.97 7.08 -2.82
C LEU A 206 11.21 8.57 -3.03
N ASP A 207 10.40 9.20 -3.89
CA ASP A 207 10.47 10.64 -4.14
C ASP A 207 9.07 11.25 -4.05
N TYR A 208 8.73 11.77 -2.86
CA TYR A 208 7.43 12.39 -2.61
C TYR A 208 7.33 13.78 -3.23
N SER A 209 8.45 14.43 -3.58
CA SER A 209 8.43 15.79 -4.12
C SER A 209 7.71 15.85 -5.48
N VAL A 210 7.90 14.83 -6.31
CA VAL A 210 7.36 14.72 -7.68
C VAL A 210 6.16 13.77 -7.79
N ARG A 211 5.77 13.10 -6.69
CA ARG A 211 4.74 12.06 -6.73
C ARG A 211 3.40 12.60 -7.26
N PRO A 212 2.83 12.00 -8.31
CA PRO A 212 1.51 12.41 -8.80
C PRO A 212 0.42 12.00 -7.80
N LEU A 213 -0.59 12.85 -7.68
CA LEU A 213 -1.77 12.61 -6.86
C LEU A 213 -2.98 12.60 -7.79
N PHE A 214 -3.84 11.59 -7.70
CA PHE A 214 -4.98 11.44 -8.59
C PHE A 214 -6.27 11.77 -7.84
N LEU A 215 -6.99 12.80 -8.28
CA LEU A 215 -8.34 13.05 -7.80
C LEU A 215 -9.28 12.00 -8.41
N VAL A 216 -9.76 11.05 -7.59
CA VAL A 216 -10.61 9.93 -8.04
C VAL A 216 -12.08 10.11 -7.69
N LYS A 217 -12.41 11.03 -6.78
CA LYS A 217 -13.80 11.45 -6.50
C LYS A 217 -13.87 12.90 -6.02
N GLY A 218 -14.93 13.60 -6.42
CA GLY A 218 -15.22 14.95 -5.91
C GLY A 218 -14.28 16.02 -6.46
N SER A 219 -13.72 16.83 -5.57
CA SER A 219 -12.94 18.02 -5.90
C SER A 219 -11.74 18.19 -4.96
N ASN A 220 -10.70 18.91 -5.40
CA ASN A 220 -9.59 19.24 -4.51
C ASN A 220 -10.07 20.21 -3.42
N GLN A 221 -9.85 19.86 -2.15
CA GLN A 221 -10.24 20.68 -1.01
C GLN A 221 -9.04 21.33 -0.30
N HIS A 222 -7.81 21.01 -0.72
CA HIS A 222 -6.59 21.60 -0.15
C HIS A 222 -5.69 22.21 -1.25
N PRO A 223 -5.41 23.53 -1.22
CA PRO A 223 -4.69 24.22 -2.29
C PRO A 223 -3.22 23.77 -2.43
N GLY A 224 -2.63 23.20 -1.37
CA GLY A 224 -1.28 22.62 -1.42
C GLY A 224 -1.16 21.33 -2.22
N ASN A 225 -2.28 20.67 -2.55
CA ASN A 225 -2.26 19.46 -3.35
C ASN A 225 -2.27 19.79 -4.86
N THR A 226 -1.18 19.51 -5.55
CA THR A 226 -1.15 19.49 -7.03
C THR A 226 -1.66 18.13 -7.51
N LEU A 227 -2.82 18.13 -8.17
CA LEU A 227 -3.53 16.91 -8.58
C LEU A 227 -3.54 16.73 -10.10
N LEU A 228 -3.36 15.48 -10.53
CA LEU A 228 -3.74 15.02 -11.85
C LEU A 228 -5.22 14.61 -11.80
N ARG A 229 -6.00 15.06 -12.78
CA ARG A 229 -7.35 14.51 -12.98
C ARG A 229 -7.23 13.16 -13.67
N GLN A 230 -8.08 12.21 -13.28
CA GLN A 230 -8.24 10.98 -14.04
C GLN A 230 -8.54 11.35 -15.50
N ILE A 231 -7.67 10.91 -16.43
CA ILE A 231 -8.00 10.95 -17.84
C ILE A 231 -9.17 9.98 -17.97
N GLY A 232 -10.36 10.52 -18.27
CA GLY A 232 -11.56 9.72 -18.38
C GLY A 232 -11.32 8.54 -19.31
N SER A 233 -11.77 7.36 -18.89
CA SER A 233 -11.92 6.21 -19.77
C SER A 233 -12.82 6.62 -20.94
N HIS A 234 -12.23 6.78 -22.12
CA HIS A 234 -12.96 6.72 -23.37
C HIS A 234 -13.40 5.28 -23.65
#